data_AF-A0A956QYZ3-F1
#
_entry.id   AF-A0A956QYZ3-F1
#
_cell.length_a   1.000
_cell.length_b   1.000
_cell.length_c   1.000
_cell.angle_alpha   90.00
_cell.angle_beta   90.00
_cell.angle_gamma   90.00
#
_symmetry.space_group_name_H-M   'P 1'
#
loop_
_entity.id
_entity.type
_entity.pdbx_description
1 polymer ?
#
loop_
_entity_poly.entity_id
_entity_poly.type
_entity_poly.pdbx_seq_one_letter_code
_entity_poly.pdbx_strand_id
1 'polypeptide(L)'
;MAGKLVRSGRGVQVLVMLAVAPAVLSGCAQLKTANSYGEKAKTIVVKSNMQLVQNAAEEYARDHTYLYPTAVDDDFKSYFENGNPPAHLAGHAPTNPFTGQGEWPVLGKAEDLLQARSAPPTPLQPGVIEYSPLNEGKSYAIRAGDEQGMAIAGEGSSKTLVISRDTYTKPTK
;
A
#
# COMPACT_ATOMS: atom_id res chain seq x y z
N MET A 1 -2.71 -19.88 -74.04
CA MET A 1 -2.45 -21.15 -73.32
C MET A 1 -3.68 -21.50 -72.50
N ALA A 2 -4.24 -22.67 -72.77
CA ALA A 2 -5.45 -23.19 -72.16
C ALA A 2 -5.15 -23.96 -70.86
N GLY A 3 -6.15 -24.00 -69.97
CA GLY A 3 -6.28 -24.99 -68.90
C GLY A 3 -6.46 -24.35 -67.51
N LYS A 4 -7.30 -24.86 -66.60
CA LYS A 4 -8.22 -26.00 -66.65
C LYS A 4 -9.10 -25.94 -65.38
N LEU A 5 -10.37 -26.26 -65.59
CA LEU A 5 -11.46 -26.70 -64.71
C LEU A 5 -11.19 -27.19 -63.25
N VAL A 6 -12.03 -26.69 -62.32
CA VAL A 6 -13.04 -27.43 -61.50
C VAL A 6 -12.63 -28.28 -60.27
N ARG A 7 -13.22 -27.93 -59.10
CA ARG A 7 -14.12 -28.73 -58.21
C ARG A 7 -14.37 -27.94 -56.92
N SER A 8 -15.58 -27.46 -56.61
CA SER A 8 -16.79 -28.16 -56.15
C SER A 8 -16.58 -28.98 -54.88
N GLY A 9 -17.17 -28.52 -53.78
CA GLY A 9 -17.16 -29.19 -52.48
C GLY A 9 -17.97 -28.44 -51.42
N ARG A 10 -19.25 -28.18 -51.71
CA ARG A 10 -20.24 -27.81 -50.67
C ARG A 10 -20.39 -29.00 -49.72
N GLY A 11 -20.03 -28.80 -48.47
CA GLY A 11 -20.31 -29.72 -47.36
C GLY A 11 -20.93 -28.95 -46.21
N VAL A 12 -22.19 -28.55 -46.37
CA VAL A 12 -23.03 -28.10 -45.25
C VAL A 12 -23.42 -29.36 -44.48
N GLN A 13 -22.72 -29.64 -43.38
CA GLN A 13 -23.14 -30.64 -42.40
C GLN A 13 -23.89 -29.89 -41.29
N VAL A 14 -25.21 -29.78 -41.48
CA VAL A 14 -26.13 -29.44 -40.39
C VAL A 14 -26.32 -30.71 -39.57
N LEU A 15 -25.55 -30.85 -38.49
CA LEU A 15 -25.78 -31.86 -37.47
C LEU A 15 -26.56 -31.21 -36.32
N VAL A 16 -27.89 -31.29 -36.40
CA VAL A 16 -28.78 -31.01 -35.27
C VAL A 16 -28.74 -32.22 -34.36
N MET A 17 -27.85 -32.23 -33.37
CA MET A 17 -27.94 -33.11 -32.22
C MET A 17 -28.74 -32.40 -31.13
N LEU A 18 -30.04 -32.69 -31.13
CA LEU A 18 -30.97 -32.35 -30.06
C LEU A 18 -30.66 -33.28 -28.87
N ALA A 19 -29.72 -32.87 -28.00
CA ALA A 19 -29.46 -33.54 -26.74
C ALA A 19 -30.10 -32.75 -25.59
N VAL A 20 -31.16 -33.33 -25.05
CA VAL A 20 -31.95 -32.82 -23.94
C VAL A 20 -31.23 -33.14 -22.61
N ALA A 21 -30.82 -32.06 -21.92
CA ALA A 21 -30.74 -31.82 -20.46
C ALA A 21 -30.04 -32.86 -19.54
N PRO A 22 -29.14 -32.41 -18.62
CA PRO A 22 -29.57 -31.61 -17.47
C PRO A 22 -28.71 -30.36 -17.23
N ALA A 23 -29.35 -29.34 -16.62
CA ALA A 23 -28.74 -28.12 -16.13
C ALA A 23 -27.50 -28.43 -15.27
N VAL A 24 -26.32 -28.17 -15.81
CA VAL A 24 -25.08 -28.21 -15.04
C VAL A 24 -25.14 -27.05 -14.06
N LEU A 25 -25.25 -27.42 -12.79
CA LEU A 25 -25.26 -26.58 -11.60
C LEU A 25 -24.33 -25.36 -11.73
N SER A 26 -24.95 -24.23 -12.05
CA SER A 26 -24.41 -22.88 -11.92
C SER A 26 -24.36 -22.49 -10.44
N GLY A 27 -23.53 -23.18 -9.67
CA GLY A 27 -23.57 -23.10 -8.21
C GLY A 27 -22.22 -23.36 -7.58
N CYS A 28 -21.27 -22.43 -7.75
CA CYS A 28 -20.08 -22.26 -6.91
C CYS A 28 -19.55 -20.82 -7.05
N ALA A 29 -20.39 -19.82 -6.80
CA ALA A 29 -19.97 -18.42 -6.82
C ALA A 29 -20.32 -17.68 -5.52
N GLN A 30 -20.32 -18.34 -4.37
CA GLN A 30 -20.68 -17.71 -3.10
C GLN A 30 -19.90 -18.35 -1.96
N LEU A 31 -18.67 -17.88 -1.70
CA LEU A 31 -17.95 -18.05 -0.42
C LEU A 31 -16.67 -17.17 -0.31
N LYS A 32 -16.60 -16.02 -1.00
CA LYS A 32 -15.47 -15.06 -0.86
C LYS A 32 -15.77 -13.85 0.04
N THR A 33 -16.98 -13.71 0.55
CA THR A 33 -17.42 -12.49 1.27
C THR A 33 -16.95 -12.44 2.73
N ALA A 34 -16.73 -13.56 3.41
CA ALA A 34 -16.31 -13.57 4.81
C ALA A 34 -14.86 -13.08 5.00
N ASN A 35 -13.96 -13.39 4.06
CA ASN A 35 -12.56 -12.92 4.14
C ASN A 35 -12.45 -11.41 3.91
N SER A 36 -13.26 -10.85 3.01
CA SER A 36 -13.19 -9.44 2.62
C SER A 36 -13.38 -8.45 3.79
N TYR A 37 -14.11 -8.83 4.85
CA TYR A 37 -14.28 -7.96 6.02
C TYR A 37 -13.03 -7.92 6.91
N GLY A 38 -12.41 -9.09 7.18
CA GLY A 38 -11.17 -9.16 7.95
C GLY A 38 -9.99 -8.50 7.22
N GLU A 39 -9.94 -8.68 5.91
CA GLU A 39 -9.00 -8.05 4.96
C GLU A 39 -9.02 -6.51 5.05
N LYS A 40 -10.21 -5.92 4.97
CA LYS A 40 -10.40 -4.47 5.15
C LYS A 40 -10.03 -3.99 6.55
N ALA A 41 -10.33 -4.77 7.58
CA ALA A 41 -9.99 -4.42 8.96
C ALA A 41 -8.47 -4.30 9.18
N LYS A 42 -7.68 -5.23 8.61
CA LYS A 42 -6.22 -5.16 8.69
C LYS A 42 -5.66 -3.92 8.00
N THR A 43 -6.17 -3.60 6.81
CA THR A 43 -5.76 -2.38 6.09
C THR A 43 -6.07 -1.10 6.88
N ILE A 44 -7.18 -1.06 7.63
CA ILE A 44 -7.50 0.06 8.52
C ILE A 44 -6.44 0.19 9.64
N VAL A 45 -6.02 -0.93 10.25
CA VAL A 45 -4.95 -0.93 11.27
C VAL A 45 -3.63 -0.43 10.67
N VAL A 46 -3.27 -0.85 9.46
CA VAL A 46 -2.06 -0.33 8.79
C VAL A 46 -2.13 1.18 8.60
N LYS A 47 -3.27 1.72 8.13
CA LYS A 47 -3.46 3.17 8.00
C LYS A 47 -3.34 3.90 9.34
N SER A 48 -3.86 3.30 10.42
CA SER A 48 -3.67 3.82 11.77
C SER A 48 -2.19 3.83 12.17
N ASN A 49 -1.44 2.77 11.88
CA ASN A 49 -0.01 2.71 12.16
C ASN A 49 0.78 3.76 11.35
N MET A 50 0.39 4.04 10.11
CA MET A 50 0.98 5.14 9.33
C MET A 50 0.80 6.49 10.04
N GLN A 51 -0.35 6.73 10.67
CA GLN A 51 -0.59 7.94 11.46
C GLN A 51 0.26 7.98 12.73
N LEU A 52 0.52 6.84 13.39
CA LEU A 52 1.44 6.78 14.52
C LEU A 52 2.86 7.20 14.12
N VAL A 53 3.36 6.71 12.97
CA VAL A 53 4.66 7.13 12.43
C VAL A 53 4.68 8.63 12.10
N GLN A 54 3.59 9.16 11.52
CA GLN A 54 3.46 10.60 11.31
C GLN A 54 3.54 11.37 12.62
N ASN A 55 2.77 10.99 13.63
CA ASN A 55 2.75 11.69 14.92
C ASN A 55 4.14 11.69 15.56
N ALA A 56 4.84 10.55 15.58
CA ALA A 56 6.21 10.46 16.09
C ALA A 56 7.17 11.39 15.31
N ALA A 57 7.05 11.46 13.98
CA ALA A 57 7.90 12.33 13.16
C ALA A 57 7.61 13.82 13.42
N GLU A 58 6.34 14.17 13.64
CA GLU A 58 5.92 15.54 13.96
C GLU A 58 6.34 15.95 15.38
N GLU A 59 6.36 15.03 16.34
CA GLU A 59 6.90 15.28 17.68
C GLU A 59 8.42 15.43 17.64
N TYR A 60 9.12 14.52 16.97
CA TYR A 60 10.57 14.63 16.72
C TYR A 60 10.94 16.01 16.18
N ALA A 61 10.22 16.48 15.17
CA ALA A 61 10.49 17.75 14.54
C ALA A 61 10.36 18.95 15.50
N ARG A 62 9.45 18.90 16.50
CA ARG A 62 9.32 19.99 17.48
C ARG A 62 10.58 20.18 18.30
N ASP A 63 11.26 19.08 18.63
CA ASP A 63 12.48 19.09 19.44
C ASP A 63 13.74 19.32 18.59
N HIS A 64 13.65 19.13 17.27
CA HIS A 64 14.76 19.21 16.32
C HIS A 64 14.68 20.42 15.37
N THR A 65 14.25 21.58 15.87
CA THR A 65 14.19 22.83 15.07
C THR A 65 13.34 22.70 13.80
N TYR A 66 12.26 21.91 13.88
CA TYR A 66 11.37 21.58 12.77
C TYR A 66 12.03 20.79 11.64
N LEU A 67 13.11 20.06 11.91
CA LEU A 67 13.64 19.04 11.01
C LEU A 67 13.11 17.67 11.39
N TYR A 68 12.64 16.93 10.40
CA TYR A 68 12.18 15.56 10.50
C TYR A 68 13.35 14.58 10.57
N PRO A 69 13.13 13.38 11.13
CA PRO A 69 14.15 12.33 11.18
C PRO A 69 14.69 12.01 9.78
N THR A 70 15.99 11.83 9.63
CA THR A 70 16.61 11.37 8.37
C THR A 70 16.92 9.86 8.37
N ALA A 71 16.66 9.18 9.48
CA ALA A 71 16.86 7.75 9.66
C ALA A 71 15.80 7.19 10.62
N VAL A 72 15.64 5.86 10.63
CA VAL A 72 14.85 5.14 11.63
C VAL A 72 15.76 4.52 12.68
N ASP A 73 16.39 5.39 13.47
CA ASP A 73 17.28 5.04 14.57
C ASP A 73 16.55 5.08 15.92
N ASP A 74 17.28 4.80 17.01
CA ASP A 74 16.69 4.74 18.35
C ASP A 74 16.25 6.12 18.85
N ASP A 75 16.84 7.19 18.31
CA ASP A 75 16.42 8.56 18.57
C ASP A 75 15.03 8.81 17.99
N PHE A 76 14.79 8.50 16.71
CA PHE A 76 13.44 8.60 16.14
C PHE A 76 12.44 7.66 16.84
N LYS A 77 12.86 6.41 17.12
CA LYS A 77 12.00 5.43 17.80
C LYS A 77 11.58 5.86 19.21
N SER A 78 12.33 6.76 19.85
CA SER A 78 12.00 7.27 21.18
C SER A 78 10.75 8.15 21.22
N TYR A 79 10.30 8.65 20.06
CA TYR A 79 9.07 9.45 19.91
C TYR A 79 7.82 8.61 19.65
N PHE A 80 7.92 7.29 19.67
CA PHE A 80 6.77 6.39 19.61
C PHE A 80 6.16 6.18 21.00
N GLU A 81 4.98 5.57 21.05
CA GLU A 81 4.25 5.32 22.29
C GLU A 81 5.12 4.61 23.34
N ASN A 82 5.10 5.11 24.58
CA ASN A 82 5.94 4.65 25.69
C ASN A 82 7.46 4.82 25.52
N GLY A 83 7.91 5.59 24.54
CA GLY A 83 9.31 6.00 24.42
C GLY A 83 9.68 7.15 25.37
N ASN A 84 10.97 7.46 25.46
CA ASN A 84 11.49 8.58 26.24
C ASN A 84 12.60 9.30 25.44
N PRO A 85 12.26 10.38 24.71
CA PRO A 85 13.24 11.10 23.90
C PRO A 85 14.42 11.70 24.67
N PRO A 86 14.24 12.34 25.85
CA PRO A 86 15.37 12.79 26.67
C PRO A 86 16.38 11.71 27.05
N ALA A 87 15.96 10.44 27.10
CA ALA A 87 16.82 9.29 27.40
C ALA A 87 17.19 8.45 26.17
N HIS A 88 16.76 8.86 24.97
CA HIS A 88 16.85 8.07 23.71
C HIS A 88 16.36 6.61 23.87
N LEU A 89 15.35 6.39 24.72
CA LEU A 89 14.77 5.07 24.90
C LEU A 89 13.65 4.89 23.89
N ALA A 90 13.82 3.91 23.00
CA ALA A 90 12.80 3.54 22.01
C ALA A 90 11.47 3.18 22.68
N GLY A 91 10.37 3.63 22.08
CA GLY A 91 9.01 3.23 22.47
C GLY A 91 8.62 1.86 21.94
N HIS A 92 7.31 1.65 21.79
CA HIS A 92 6.76 0.45 21.19
C HIS A 92 6.62 0.59 19.67
N ALA A 93 7.10 -0.43 18.95
CA ALA A 93 6.88 -0.54 17.52
C ALA A 93 5.39 -0.79 17.21
N PRO A 94 4.82 -0.17 16.17
CA PRO A 94 3.46 -0.47 15.73
C PRO A 94 3.29 -1.94 15.39
N THR A 95 2.18 -2.56 15.81
CA THR A 95 1.90 -3.96 15.49
C THR A 95 1.47 -4.11 14.03
N ASN A 96 2.22 -4.88 13.24
CA ASN A 96 1.82 -5.25 11.89
C ASN A 96 0.67 -6.29 11.96
N PRO A 97 -0.53 -5.99 11.42
CA PRO A 97 -1.71 -6.87 11.53
C PRO A 97 -1.62 -8.14 10.67
N PHE A 98 -0.61 -8.26 9.80
CA PHE A 98 -0.37 -9.44 8.97
C PHE A 98 0.59 -10.43 9.62
N THR A 99 1.56 -9.95 10.41
CA THR A 99 2.55 -10.79 11.11
C THR A 99 2.22 -10.97 12.60
N GLY A 100 1.45 -10.05 13.18
CA GLY A 100 1.15 -10.00 14.61
C GLY A 100 2.32 -9.53 15.48
N GLN A 101 3.38 -8.99 14.87
CA GLN A 101 4.59 -8.53 15.57
C GLN A 101 4.71 -7.01 15.52
N GLY A 102 5.38 -6.43 16.52
CA GLY A 102 5.78 -5.03 16.48
C GLY A 102 6.88 -4.82 15.44
N GLU A 103 6.64 -3.93 14.47
CA GLU A 103 7.56 -3.66 13.37
C GLU A 103 7.81 -2.15 13.24
N TRP A 104 9.09 -1.77 13.30
CA TRP A 104 9.50 -0.38 13.07
C TRP A 104 9.32 -0.01 11.58
N PRO A 105 9.07 1.27 11.27
CA PRO A 105 9.07 1.69 9.87
C PRO A 105 10.45 1.43 9.25
N VAL A 106 10.47 1.06 7.98
CA VAL A 106 11.71 0.91 7.23
C VAL A 106 12.00 2.19 6.45
N LEU A 107 13.27 2.44 6.14
CA LEU A 107 13.64 3.58 5.31
C LEU A 107 13.12 3.36 3.88
N GLY A 108 12.28 4.27 3.42
CA GLY A 108 11.68 4.22 2.09
C GLY A 108 12.59 4.85 1.03
N LYS A 109 12.07 4.84 -0.21
CA LYS A 109 12.81 5.30 -1.42
C LYS A 109 12.15 6.48 -2.13
N ALA A 110 11.16 7.14 -1.51
CA ALA A 110 10.57 8.32 -2.14
C ALA A 110 11.58 9.47 -2.09
N GLU A 111 11.83 10.11 -3.23
CA GLU A 111 12.73 11.26 -3.36
C GLU A 111 11.95 12.57 -3.58
N ASP A 112 10.76 12.47 -4.19
CA ASP A 112 9.86 13.60 -4.44
C ASP A 112 8.42 13.27 -4.03
N LEU A 113 7.78 14.22 -3.34
CA LEU A 113 6.44 14.01 -2.77
C LEU A 113 5.35 13.96 -3.83
N LEU A 114 5.41 14.84 -4.83
CA LEU A 114 4.40 14.91 -5.90
C LEU A 114 4.49 13.67 -6.79
N GLN A 115 5.70 13.21 -7.07
CA GLN A 115 5.96 11.95 -7.76
C GLN A 115 5.42 10.76 -6.96
N ALA A 116 5.73 10.68 -5.66
CA ALA A 116 5.25 9.58 -4.81
C ALA A 116 3.71 9.50 -4.77
N ARG A 117 3.03 10.65 -4.70
CA ARG A 117 1.55 10.74 -4.72
C ARG A 117 0.91 10.49 -6.08
N SER A 118 1.63 10.73 -7.17
CA SER A 118 1.12 10.51 -8.53
C SER A 118 1.45 9.12 -9.07
N ALA A 119 2.41 8.42 -8.46
CA ALA A 119 2.82 7.08 -8.83
C ALA A 119 1.73 6.04 -8.52
N PRO A 120 1.55 5.02 -9.38
CA PRO A 120 0.69 3.88 -9.07
C PRO A 120 1.25 3.07 -7.89
N PRO A 121 0.39 2.32 -7.17
CA PRO A 121 0.83 1.33 -6.18
C PRO A 121 1.97 0.45 -6.69
N THR A 122 3.07 0.42 -5.95
CA THR A 122 4.23 -0.44 -6.24
C THR A 122 4.30 -1.59 -5.23
N PRO A 123 4.96 -2.72 -5.54
CA PRO A 123 5.13 -3.79 -4.58
C PRO A 123 5.72 -3.32 -3.24
N LEU A 124 5.07 -3.69 -2.14
CA LEU A 124 5.48 -3.39 -0.76
C LEU A 124 4.87 -4.44 0.16
N GLN A 125 5.68 -5.03 1.05
CA GLN A 125 5.24 -6.15 1.89
C GLN A 125 4.02 -5.79 2.75
N PRO A 126 3.06 -6.72 2.96
CA PRO A 126 1.86 -6.45 3.73
C PRO A 126 2.14 -5.90 5.14
N GLY A 127 1.54 -4.75 5.44
CA GLY A 127 1.65 -4.07 6.71
C GLY A 127 2.97 -3.35 6.98
N VAL A 128 3.99 -3.52 6.12
CA VAL A 128 5.25 -2.77 6.24
C VAL A 128 4.97 -1.30 5.96
N ILE A 129 5.51 -0.45 6.83
CA ILE A 129 5.43 1.01 6.70
C ILE A 129 6.79 1.51 6.25
N GLU A 130 6.82 2.25 5.15
CA GLU A 130 8.02 2.94 4.70
C GLU A 130 7.95 4.42 5.10
N TYR A 131 9.04 4.90 5.71
CA TYR A 131 9.27 6.31 6.01
C TYR A 131 10.41 6.81 5.12
N SER A 132 10.13 7.78 4.24
CA SER A 132 11.13 8.39 3.36
C SER A 132 11.38 9.83 3.79
N PRO A 133 12.56 10.18 4.35
CA PRO A 133 12.92 11.56 4.60
C PRO A 133 13.17 12.28 3.26
N LEU A 134 12.65 13.48 3.13
CA LEU A 134 12.76 14.30 1.91
C LEU A 134 13.51 15.59 2.21
N ASN A 135 14.25 16.09 1.22
CA ASN A 135 14.90 17.40 1.29
C ASN A 135 15.73 17.59 2.57
N GLU A 136 16.54 16.58 2.93
CA GLU A 136 17.40 16.60 4.13
C GLU A 136 16.59 16.78 5.44
N GLY A 137 15.43 16.13 5.55
CA GLY A 137 14.57 16.21 6.74
C GLY A 137 13.67 17.44 6.77
N LYS A 138 13.54 18.20 5.69
CA LYS A 138 12.57 19.33 5.64
C LYS A 138 11.13 18.85 5.41
N SER A 139 10.96 17.64 4.91
CA SER A 139 9.66 16.97 4.74
C SER A 139 9.88 15.46 4.80
N TYR A 140 8.80 14.70 4.65
CA TYR A 140 8.82 13.25 4.62
C TYR A 140 7.64 12.71 3.79
N ALA A 141 7.74 11.45 3.40
CA ALA A 141 6.65 10.68 2.81
C ALA A 141 6.51 9.34 3.54
N ILE A 142 5.29 9.01 3.96
CA ILE A 142 4.94 7.72 4.58
C ILE A 142 3.98 6.98 3.65
N ARG A 143 4.32 5.74 3.30
CA ARG A 143 3.46 4.79 2.59
C ARG A 143 3.48 3.44 3.29
N ALA A 144 2.52 2.57 3.03
CA ALA A 144 2.50 1.24 3.61
C ALA A 144 1.95 0.19 2.64
N GLY A 145 2.29 -1.08 2.89
CA GLY A 145 1.82 -2.21 2.10
C GLY A 145 0.42 -2.68 2.51
N ASP A 146 -0.43 -2.93 1.53
CA ASP A 146 -1.72 -3.58 1.67
C ASP A 146 -1.58 -5.11 1.74
N GLU A 147 -2.71 -5.80 1.89
CA GLU A 147 -2.75 -7.25 1.97
C GLU A 147 -2.33 -7.98 0.69
N GLN A 148 -2.40 -7.31 -0.47
CA GLN A 148 -1.98 -7.86 -1.76
C GLN A 148 -0.46 -7.72 -1.96
N GLY A 149 0.25 -7.12 -1.01
CA GLY A 149 1.68 -6.85 -1.13
C GLY A 149 1.99 -5.69 -2.08
N MET A 150 1.05 -4.75 -2.21
CA MET A 150 1.19 -3.52 -2.97
C MET A 150 1.10 -2.31 -2.03
N ALA A 151 1.65 -1.17 -2.40
CA ALA A 151 1.46 0.05 -1.63
C ALA A 151 -0.04 0.42 -1.61
N ILE A 152 -0.57 0.79 -0.45
CA ILE A 152 -1.99 1.11 -0.28
C ILE A 152 -2.39 2.19 -1.29
N ALA A 153 -3.46 1.94 -2.05
CA ALA A 153 -4.02 2.91 -2.97
C ALA A 153 -4.74 4.06 -2.24
N GLY A 154 -4.64 5.28 -2.77
CA GLY A 154 -5.41 6.43 -2.35
C GLY A 154 -6.88 6.28 -2.72
N GLU A 155 -7.77 6.85 -1.91
CA GLU A 155 -9.22 6.72 -2.07
C GLU A 155 -9.68 7.16 -3.47
N GLY A 156 -10.36 6.26 -4.18
CA GLY A 156 -10.88 6.52 -5.54
C GLY A 156 -9.84 6.72 -6.63
N SER A 157 -8.56 6.39 -6.38
CA SER A 157 -7.47 6.65 -7.33
C SER A 157 -6.66 5.41 -7.67
N SER A 158 -6.06 5.39 -8.87
CA SER A 158 -5.01 4.45 -9.25
C SER A 158 -3.63 4.84 -8.69
N LYS A 159 -3.60 5.72 -7.69
CA LYS A 159 -2.38 6.34 -7.15
C LYS A 159 -2.11 5.83 -5.73
N THR A 160 -0.86 5.93 -5.30
CA THR A 160 -0.44 5.51 -3.94
C THR A 160 -0.94 6.51 -2.89
N LEU A 161 -1.46 5.99 -1.77
CA LEU A 161 -1.72 6.77 -0.56
C LEU A 161 -0.37 7.14 0.08
N VAL A 162 -0.11 8.43 0.21
CA VAL A 162 1.09 8.96 0.86
C VAL A 162 0.69 9.98 1.91
N ILE A 163 1.06 9.73 3.17
CA ILE A 163 0.94 10.71 4.26
C ILE A 163 2.23 11.55 4.29
N SER A 164 2.10 12.87 4.37
CA SER A 164 3.22 13.80 4.34
C SER A 164 2.87 15.12 5.00
N ARG A 165 3.90 15.93 5.25
CA ARG A 165 3.78 17.37 5.54
C ARG A 165 3.94 18.16 4.24
N ASP A 166 2.84 18.72 3.72
CA ASP A 166 2.80 19.40 2.41
C ASP A 166 3.37 20.81 2.44
N THR A 167 3.41 21.43 3.61
CA THR A 167 3.90 22.79 3.79
C THR A 167 4.85 22.84 4.99
N TYR A 168 6.14 23.00 4.70
CA TYR A 168 7.08 23.49 5.68
C TYR A 168 6.91 25.01 5.77
N THR A 169 6.09 25.46 6.71
CA THR A 169 6.11 26.85 7.16
C THR A 169 6.93 26.90 8.43
N LYS A 170 8.15 27.46 8.34
CA LYS A 170 8.93 27.76 9.54
C LYS A 170 8.07 28.69 10.42
N PRO A 171 7.76 28.33 11.67
CA PRO A 171 7.01 29.23 12.53
C PRO A 171 7.83 30.50 12.74
N THR A 172 7.24 31.64 12.40
CA THR A 172 7.74 32.96 12.77
C THR A 172 7.67 33.06 14.29
N LYS A 173 8.84 33.17 14.93
CA LYS A 173 8.96 33.47 16.37
C LYS A 173 8.48 34.88 16.66
#